data_AF-A0A527YFK2-F1
#
_entry.id   AF-A0A527YFK2-F1
#
_cell.length_a   1.000
_cell.length_b   1.000
_cell.length_c   1.000
_cell.angle_alpha   90.00
_cell.angle_beta   90.00
_cell.angle_gamma   90.00
#
_symmetry.space_group_name_H-M   'P 1'
#
loop_
_entity.id
_entity.type
_entity.pdbx_description
1 polymer ?
#
loop_
_entity_poly.entity_id
_entity_poly.type
_entity_poly.pdbx_seq_one_letter_code
_entity_poly.pdbx_strand_id
1 'polypeptide(L)' 'ADGPVLMEADMGYQIDNMEGLDVWTRDDGALMVSLVSDDNHSMLQRNLYLEFVLHED' A
#
# COMPACT_ATOMS: atom_id res chain seq x y z
N ALA A 1 13.56 -14.35 3.88
CA ALA A 1 12.32 -14.78 4.55
C ALA A 1 11.38 -13.58 4.54
N ASP A 2 10.06 -13.80 4.43
CA ASP A 2 9.09 -12.82 3.92
C ASP A 2 8.71 -11.67 4.88
N GLY A 3 9.56 -11.35 5.86
CA GLY A 3 9.31 -10.28 6.85
C GLY A 3 8.11 -10.55 7.77
N PRO A 4 7.85 -9.67 8.76
CA PRO A 4 6.66 -9.77 9.60
C PRO A 4 5.41 -9.24 8.86
N VAL A 5 4.27 -9.89 9.06
CA VAL A 5 2.97 -9.36 8.60
C VAL A 5 2.62 -8.12 9.42
N LEU A 6 2.43 -6.99 8.75
CA LEU A 6 2.06 -5.71 9.39
C LEU A 6 0.55 -5.55 9.55
N MET A 7 -0.23 -6.07 8.60
CA MET A 7 -1.68 -6.02 8.56
C MET A 7 -2.23 -7.20 7.77
N GLU A 8 -3.33 -7.77 8.25
CA GLU A 8 -4.13 -8.75 7.54
C GLU A 8 -5.54 -8.19 7.40
N ALA A 9 -6.06 -8.20 6.18
CA ALA A 9 -7.38 -7.66 5.86
C ALA A 9 -8.07 -8.51 4.81
N ASP A 10 -9.39 -8.42 4.82
CA ASP A 10 -10.30 -9.06 3.88
C ASP A 10 -11.43 -8.10 3.48
N MET A 11 -12.39 -8.60 2.70
CA MET A 11 -13.56 -7.81 2.27
C MET A 11 -14.44 -7.29 3.42
N GLY A 12 -14.31 -7.82 4.65
CA GLY A 12 -14.97 -7.28 5.84
C GLY A 12 -14.48 -5.88 6.22
N TYR A 13 -13.26 -5.52 5.83
CA TYR A 13 -12.70 -4.17 5.99
C TYR A 13 -13.03 -3.24 4.83
N GLN A 14 -13.73 -3.76 3.82
CA GLN A 14 -14.07 -3.06 2.57
C GLN A 14 -12.83 -2.62 1.78
N ILE A 15 -11.69 -3.29 1.97
CA ILE A 15 -10.44 -3.05 1.24
C ILE A 15 -10.29 -4.17 0.21
N ASP A 16 -10.02 -3.81 -1.05
CA ASP A 16 -9.76 -4.77 -2.13
C ASP A 16 -8.26 -5.05 -2.30
N ASN A 17 -7.89 -5.81 -3.33
CA ASN A 17 -6.50 -6.04 -3.69
C ASN A 17 -5.72 -4.74 -3.97
N MET A 18 -4.40 -4.81 -3.77
CA MET A 18 -3.49 -3.72 -4.13
C MET A 18 -3.26 -3.74 -5.65
N GLU A 19 -3.46 -2.61 -6.31
CA GLU A 19 -3.36 -2.52 -7.78
C GLU A 19 -2.43 -1.40 -8.26
N GLY A 20 -2.36 -0.29 -7.53
CA GLY A 20 -1.43 0.79 -7.86
C GLY A 20 -0.12 0.68 -7.08
N LEU A 21 0.99 0.90 -7.78
CA LEU A 21 2.33 0.99 -7.21
C LEU A 21 3.10 2.14 -7.86
N ASP A 22 3.78 2.94 -7.04
CA ASP A 22 4.71 3.97 -7.49
C ASP A 22 5.97 4.00 -6.60
N VAL A 23 7.05 4.54 -7.15
CA VAL A 23 8.31 4.74 -6.45
C VAL A 23 8.77 6.18 -6.65
N TRP A 24 8.96 6.90 -5.54
CA TRP A 24 9.31 8.32 -5.59
C TRP A 24 10.31 8.69 -4.50
N THR A 25 11.03 9.80 -4.71
CA THR A 25 12.04 10.29 -3.77
C THR A 25 11.43 11.37 -2.87
N ARG A 26 11.46 11.14 -1.56
CA ARG A 26 11.04 12.14 -0.56
C ARG A 26 12.08 13.24 -0.42
N ASP A 27 11.66 14.39 0.13
CA ASP A 27 12.51 15.59 0.30
C ASP A 27 13.83 15.34 1.06
N ASP A 28 13.89 14.31 1.90
CA ASP A 28 15.11 13.90 2.63
C ASP A 28 16.00 12.90 1.86
N GLY A 29 15.65 12.60 0.61
CA GLY A 29 16.37 11.67 -0.26
C GLY A 29 15.98 10.21 -0.09
N ALA A 30 15.06 9.89 0.83
CA ALA A 30 14.59 8.52 1.00
C ALA A 30 13.79 8.04 -0.22
N LEU A 31 14.04 6.81 -0.67
CA LEU A 31 13.24 6.18 -1.70
C LEU A 31 11.98 5.58 -1.07
N MET A 32 10.82 6.07 -1.50
CA MET A 32 9.52 5.65 -1.01
C MET A 32 8.88 4.70 -2.00
N VAL A 33 8.25 3.63 -1.48
CA VAL A 33 7.37 2.75 -2.23
C VAL A 33 5.94 3.02 -1.77
N SER A 34 5.09 3.42 -2.70
CA SER A 34 3.68 3.67 -2.47
C SER A 34 2.84 2.56 -3.06
N LEU A 35 1.83 2.09 -2.32
CA LEU A 35 0.86 1.09 -2.74
C LEU A 35 -0.55 1.62 -2.51
N VAL A 36 -1.46 1.39 -3.45
CA VAL A 36 -2.88 1.76 -3.31
C VAL A 36 -3.80 0.59 -3.65
N SER A 37 -4.85 0.40 -2.84
CA SER A 37 -5.89 -0.58 -3.11
C SER A 37 -6.82 -0.12 -4.22
N ASP A 38 -7.40 -1.06 -4.95
CA ASP A 38 -8.52 -0.79 -5.85
C ASP A 38 -9.81 -0.51 -5.04
N ASP A 39 -10.72 0.28 -5.61
CA ASP A 39 -12.09 0.44 -5.12
C ASP A 39 -13.12 -0.23 -6.03
N ASN A 40 -12.72 -0.84 -7.15
CA ASN A 40 -13.61 -1.48 -8.12
C ASN A 40 -14.79 -0.57 -8.55
N HIS A 41 -14.60 0.76 -8.52
CA HIS A 41 -15.63 1.79 -8.75
C HIS A 41 -16.81 1.76 -7.74
N SER A 42 -16.61 1.17 -6.57
CA SER A 42 -17.61 1.04 -5.52
C SER A 42 -17.53 2.18 -4.50
N MET A 43 -18.61 2.96 -4.39
CA MET A 43 -18.72 4.05 -3.40
C MET A 43 -18.72 3.56 -1.92
N LEU A 44 -18.82 2.25 -1.67
CA LEU A 44 -18.79 1.66 -0.33
C LEU A 44 -17.45 1.03 0.03
N GLN A 45 -16.55 0.83 -0.96
CA GLN A 45 -15.20 0.33 -0.70
C GLN A 45 -14.31 1.46 -0.16
N ARG A 46 -13.33 1.08 0.66
CA ARG A 46 -12.35 1.98 1.26
C ARG A 46 -11.05 1.85 0.50
N ASN A 47 -10.50 3.00 0.09
CA ASN A 47 -9.16 3.07 -0.47
C ASN A 47 -8.12 3.09 0.65
N LEU A 48 -7.19 2.14 0.58
CA LEU A 48 -6.01 2.08 1.42
C LEU A 48 -4.80 2.58 0.64
N TYR A 49 -4.13 3.59 1.18
CA TYR A 49 -2.85 4.09 0.67
C TYR A 49 -1.76 3.81 1.69
N LEU A 50 -0.69 3.13 1.27
CA LEU A 50 0.43 2.75 2.12
C LEU A 50 1.74 3.31 1.55
N GLU A 51 2.62 3.75 2.43
CA GLU A 51 3.94 4.25 2.06
C GLU A 51 5.01 3.57 2.92
N PHE A 52 6.06 3.09 2.26
CA PHE A 52 7.18 2.41 2.90
C PHE A 52 8.47 3.06 2.47
N VAL A 53 9.42 3.20 3.39
CA VAL A 53 10.80 3.54 3.05
C VAL A 53 11.48 2.27 2.54
N LEU A 54 12.09 2.33 1.36
CA LEU A 54 12.91 1.24 0.85
C LEU A 54 14.28 1.28 1.54
N HIS A 55 14.59 0.19 2.25
CA HIS A 55 15.91 -0.04 2.81
C HIS A 55 16.68 -1.05 1.95
N GLU A 56 17.98 -0.84 1.80
CA GLU A 56 18.88 -1.86 1.25
C GLU A 56 19.12 -2.95 2.32
N ASP A 57 19.31 -4.20 1.88
CA ASP A 57 19.62 -5.34 2.74
C ASP A 57 21.04 -5.29 3.35
#